data_AF-X1IZK1-F1
#
_entry.id   AF-X1IZK1-F1
#
_cell.length_a   1.000
_cell.length_b   1.000
_cell.length_c   1.000
_cell.angle_alpha   90.00
_cell.angle_beta   90.00
_cell.angle_gamma   90.00
#
_symmetry.space_group_name_H-M   'P 1'
#
loop_
_entity.id
_entity.type
_entity.pdbx_description
1 polymer ?
#
loop_
_entity_poly.entity_id
_entity_poly.type
_entity_poly.pdbx_seq_one_letter_code
_entity_poly.pdbx_strand_id
1 'polypeptide(L)'
;TVVCPICGKNTPLVNNWWLHKKKKIRLNYELIDGNIVYEIIENGDIQEGNIKRYQVSCLYCSSKIEYKHIVEDISKNEREIILAVYLDNRKFELPTKDDRKAIKNANKYLKNNIKELSRFIPIEPIPSDINAARYLKYWYRLYSPRQLVVLTSLCKEIRIIVEQLSKEDRDYASAIGTYLSMILTKHVNYNSRCTVWHNGIKAIG
;
A
#
# COMPACT_ATOMS: atom_id res chain seq x y z
N THR A 1 -0.66 3.56 -9.47
CA THR A 1 -0.39 3.69 -10.93
C THR A 1 -0.82 5.08 -11.37
N VAL A 2 -0.47 5.52 -12.58
CA VAL A 2 -0.95 6.77 -13.18
C VAL A 2 -1.52 6.50 -14.58
N VAL A 3 -2.59 7.18 -14.97
CA VAL A 3 -3.09 7.13 -16.35
C VAL A 3 -2.19 7.98 -17.24
N CYS A 4 -1.65 7.40 -18.31
CA CYS A 4 -0.88 8.15 -19.29
C CYS A 4 -1.80 9.07 -20.12
N PRO A 5 -1.53 10.39 -20.22
CA PRO A 5 -2.37 11.31 -21.01
C PRO A 5 -2.23 11.10 -22.52
N ILE A 6 -1.18 10.40 -22.98
CA ILE A 6 -0.91 10.17 -24.40
C ILE A 6 -1.59 8.88 -24.91
N CYS A 7 -1.41 7.75 -24.20
CA CYS A 7 -1.96 6.47 -24.64
C CYS A 7 -3.17 5.98 -23.83
N GLY A 8 -3.57 6.69 -22.77
CA GLY A 8 -4.70 6.34 -21.91
C GLY A 8 -4.48 5.12 -20.99
N LYS A 9 -3.36 4.40 -21.11
CA LYS A 9 -3.08 3.20 -20.32
C LYS A 9 -2.59 3.54 -18.89
N ASN A 10 -2.91 2.64 -17.95
CA ASN A 10 -2.44 2.72 -16.56
C ASN A 10 -1.01 2.21 -16.42
N THR A 11 -0.04 3.11 -16.28
CA THR A 11 1.36 2.74 -16.07
C THR A 11 1.68 2.63 -14.56
N PRO A 12 2.41 1.60 -14.12
CA PRO A 12 2.91 1.55 -12.74
C PRO A 12 3.96 2.64 -12.54
N LEU A 13 4.15 3.01 -11.27
CA LEU A 13 5.15 3.97 -10.83
C LEU A 13 6.20 3.18 -10.05
N VAL A 14 7.35 2.93 -10.66
CA VAL A 14 8.39 2.07 -10.10
C VAL A 14 9.72 2.80 -10.11
N ASN A 15 10.22 3.14 -8.93
CA ASN A 15 11.50 3.82 -8.76
C ASN A 15 12.70 2.90 -9.07
N ASN A 16 12.60 1.62 -8.69
CA ASN A 16 13.58 0.61 -9.03
C ASN A 16 12.92 -0.78 -9.06
N TRP A 17 13.49 -1.67 -9.85
CA TRP A 17 12.98 -3.02 -10.09
C TRP A 17 13.63 -4.10 -9.19
N TRP A 18 14.42 -3.71 -8.19
CA TRP A 18 15.00 -4.67 -7.25
C TRP A 18 13.92 -5.18 -6.30
N LEU A 19 13.77 -6.49 -6.21
CA LEU A 19 13.06 -7.14 -5.10
C LEU A 19 14.04 -7.46 -3.97
N HIS A 20 15.27 -7.87 -4.32
CA HIS A 20 16.35 -8.11 -3.37
C HIS A 20 17.73 -7.90 -4.00
N LYS A 21 18.32 -6.72 -3.79
CA LYS A 21 19.60 -6.34 -4.41
C LYS A 21 20.78 -7.27 -4.08
N LYS A 22 20.98 -7.65 -2.80
CA LYS A 22 22.10 -8.53 -2.39
C LYS A 22 22.04 -9.94 -3.01
N LYS A 23 20.83 -10.49 -3.18
CA LYS A 23 20.60 -11.79 -3.82
C LYS A 23 20.39 -11.69 -5.34
N LYS A 24 20.51 -10.48 -5.89
CA LYS A 24 20.26 -10.18 -7.31
C LYS A 24 18.88 -10.69 -7.80
N ILE A 25 17.85 -10.58 -6.98
CA ILE A 25 16.46 -10.90 -7.36
C ILE A 25 15.76 -9.61 -7.79
N ARG A 26 15.17 -9.60 -8.98
CA ARG A 26 14.50 -8.43 -9.57
C ARG A 26 13.17 -8.80 -10.20
N LEU A 27 12.32 -7.80 -10.37
CA LEU A 27 11.11 -7.89 -11.17
C LEU A 27 11.41 -7.32 -12.57
N ASN A 28 11.32 -8.14 -13.59
CA ASN A 28 11.38 -7.73 -14.99
C ASN A 28 9.98 -7.35 -15.48
N TYR A 29 9.93 -6.52 -16.52
CA TYR A 29 8.70 -6.32 -17.29
C TYR A 29 9.01 -6.31 -18.78
N GLU A 30 8.06 -6.80 -19.57
CA GLU A 30 8.08 -6.78 -21.03
C GLU A 30 6.71 -6.37 -21.57
N LEU A 31 6.70 -5.74 -22.74
CA LEU A 31 5.48 -5.37 -23.44
C LEU A 31 5.18 -6.43 -24.50
N ILE A 32 4.22 -7.31 -24.21
CA ILE A 32 3.78 -8.39 -25.10
C ILE A 32 2.34 -8.12 -25.50
N ASP A 33 2.06 -8.03 -26.79
CA ASP A 33 0.73 -7.74 -27.35
C ASP A 33 0.04 -6.53 -26.71
N GLY A 34 0.83 -5.49 -26.42
CA GLY A 34 0.36 -4.25 -25.80
C GLY A 34 0.01 -4.37 -24.31
N ASN A 35 0.31 -5.49 -23.66
CA ASN A 35 0.15 -5.73 -22.23
C ASN A 35 1.52 -5.86 -21.55
N ILE A 36 1.61 -5.38 -20.31
CA ILE A 36 2.82 -5.57 -19.51
C ILE A 36 2.77 -6.95 -18.87
N VAL A 37 3.77 -7.77 -19.18
CA VAL A 37 4.01 -9.06 -18.55
C VAL A 37 5.18 -8.90 -17.59
N TYR A 38 5.02 -9.38 -16.36
CA TYR A 38 6.07 -9.34 -15.35
C TYR A 38 6.68 -10.72 -15.15
N GLU A 39 7.97 -10.75 -14.81
CA GLU A 39 8.70 -11.96 -14.48
C GLU A 39 9.65 -11.70 -13.32
N ILE A 40 9.84 -12.67 -12.43
CA ILE A 40 10.86 -12.58 -11.39
C ILE A 40 12.11 -13.27 -11.90
N ILE A 41 13.21 -12.52 -11.96
CA ILE A 41 14.49 -13.01 -12.49
C ILE A 41 15.53 -12.98 -11.38
N GLU A 42 16.28 -14.07 -11.25
CA GLU A 42 17.47 -14.16 -10.41
C GLU A 42 18.72 -13.97 -11.28
N ASN A 43 19.73 -13.24 -10.76
CA ASN A 43 21.05 -13.11 -11.39
C ASN A 43 21.05 -12.56 -12.83
N GLY A 44 20.34 -11.46 -13.09
CA GLY A 44 20.38 -10.76 -14.38
C GLY A 44 20.53 -9.25 -14.25
N ASP A 45 20.77 -8.59 -15.39
CA ASP A 45 20.89 -7.13 -15.46
C ASP A 45 19.58 -6.43 -15.10
N ILE A 46 19.68 -5.30 -14.40
CA ILE A 46 18.50 -4.56 -13.97
C ILE A 46 18.13 -3.46 -14.98
N GLN A 47 16.87 -3.46 -15.40
CA GLN A 47 16.28 -2.35 -16.13
C GLN A 47 16.14 -1.12 -15.22
N GLU A 48 16.20 0.08 -15.79
CA GLU A 48 15.97 1.29 -15.01
C GLU A 48 14.51 1.41 -14.56
N GLY A 49 14.30 1.98 -13.37
CA GLY A 49 12.97 2.39 -12.93
C GLY A 49 12.37 3.44 -13.86
N ASN A 50 11.05 3.47 -13.98
CA ASN A 50 10.36 4.40 -14.86
C ASN A 50 10.04 5.75 -14.22
N ILE A 51 10.59 6.02 -13.03
CA ILE A 51 10.52 7.31 -12.35
C ILE A 51 11.92 7.93 -12.32
N LYS A 52 12.08 9.14 -12.85
CA LYS A 52 13.32 9.93 -12.75
C LYS A 52 12.99 11.39 -12.48
N ARG A 53 13.53 11.96 -11.40
CA ARG A 53 13.45 13.40 -11.06
C ARG A 53 12.05 14.00 -11.31
N TYR A 54 11.01 13.41 -10.69
CA TYR A 54 9.61 13.85 -10.79
C TYR A 54 8.92 13.66 -12.14
N GLN A 55 9.56 12.98 -13.09
CA GLN A 55 8.95 12.55 -14.35
C GLN A 55 8.79 11.03 -14.39
N VAL A 56 7.75 10.58 -15.08
CA VAL A 56 7.48 9.15 -15.27
C VAL A 56 7.50 8.83 -16.74
N SER A 57 8.23 7.81 -17.15
CA SER A 57 8.12 7.24 -18.49
C SER A 57 7.00 6.20 -18.50
N CYS A 58 6.05 6.34 -19.42
CA CYS A 58 5.00 5.35 -19.60
C CYS A 58 5.59 4.03 -20.11
N LEU A 59 5.28 2.92 -19.43
CA LEU A 59 5.80 1.60 -19.83
C LEU A 59 5.16 1.05 -21.13
N TYR A 60 4.13 1.70 -21.67
CA TYR A 60 3.43 1.25 -22.88
C TYR A 60 3.84 2.02 -24.14
N CYS A 61 3.94 3.35 -24.05
CA CYS A 61 4.23 4.21 -25.21
C CYS A 61 5.50 5.05 -25.04
N SER A 62 6.24 4.87 -23.94
CA SER A 62 7.49 5.58 -23.63
C SER A 62 7.36 7.10 -23.46
N SER A 63 6.16 7.68 -23.60
CA SER A 63 5.93 9.11 -23.40
C SER A 63 6.23 9.51 -21.95
N LYS A 64 6.77 10.73 -21.77
CA LYS A 64 6.95 11.33 -20.45
C LYS A 64 5.62 11.83 -19.90
N ILE A 65 5.35 11.53 -18.64
CA ILE A 65 4.21 12.01 -17.87
C ILE A 65 4.75 13.01 -16.86
N GLU A 66 4.19 14.22 -16.90
CA GLU A 66 4.63 15.33 -16.05
C GLU A 66 4.17 15.18 -14.61
N TYR A 67 4.96 15.75 -13.69
CA TYR A 67 4.70 15.74 -12.26
C TYR A 67 3.29 16.22 -11.89
N LYS A 68 2.83 17.33 -12.49
CA LYS A 68 1.52 17.91 -12.21
C LYS A 68 0.39 16.91 -12.50
N HIS A 69 0.47 16.22 -13.65
CA HIS A 69 -0.51 15.20 -14.03
C HIS A 69 -0.48 14.00 -13.08
N ILE A 70 0.72 13.55 -12.66
CA ILE A 70 0.88 12.46 -11.70
C ILE A 70 0.21 12.80 -10.36
N VAL A 71 0.48 14.01 -9.84
CA VAL A 71 -0.10 14.50 -8.59
C VAL A 71 -1.62 14.56 -8.70
N GLU A 72 -2.14 15.20 -9.75
CA GLU A 72 -3.57 15.35 -9.96
C GLU A 72 -4.29 13.99 -10.06
N ASP A 73 -3.74 13.08 -10.87
CA ASP A 73 -4.32 11.76 -11.10
C ASP A 73 -4.34 10.91 -9.81
N ILE A 74 -3.23 10.85 -9.06
CA ILE A 74 -3.16 10.10 -7.80
C ILE A 74 -4.07 10.76 -6.74
N SER A 75 -4.14 12.09 -6.69
CA SER A 75 -4.97 12.79 -5.71
C SER A 75 -6.46 12.48 -5.86
N LYS A 76 -6.93 12.24 -7.10
CA LYS A 76 -8.34 11.98 -7.43
C LYS A 76 -8.67 10.48 -7.52
N ASN A 77 -7.70 9.62 -7.78
CA ASN A 77 -7.94 8.20 -8.05
C ASN A 77 -7.19 7.28 -7.09
N GLU A 78 -7.89 6.26 -6.60
CA GLU A 78 -7.31 5.22 -5.76
C GLU A 78 -7.02 3.98 -6.61
N ARG A 79 -5.80 3.92 -7.14
CA ARG A 79 -5.35 2.81 -7.99
C ARG A 79 -4.03 2.23 -7.50
N GLU A 80 -4.09 0.97 -7.13
CA GLU A 80 -2.97 0.16 -6.71
C GLU A 80 -2.89 -1.11 -7.56
N ILE A 81 -1.67 -1.57 -7.81
CA ILE A 81 -1.40 -2.84 -8.45
C ILE A 81 -0.35 -3.56 -7.60
N ILE A 82 -0.65 -4.80 -7.24
CA ILE A 82 0.36 -5.68 -6.65
C ILE A 82 1.26 -6.13 -7.80
N LEU A 83 2.57 -5.99 -7.62
CA LEU A 83 3.56 -6.38 -8.61
C LEU A 83 4.31 -7.67 -8.22
N ALA A 84 4.53 -7.87 -6.93
CA ALA A 84 5.15 -9.06 -6.36
C ALA A 84 4.61 -9.29 -4.94
N VAL A 85 4.68 -10.54 -4.49
CA VAL A 85 4.32 -10.98 -3.14
C VAL A 85 5.56 -11.64 -2.53
N TYR A 86 5.82 -11.38 -1.25
CA TYR A 86 6.86 -12.05 -0.48
C TYR A 86 6.21 -13.03 0.50
N LEU A 87 6.63 -14.29 0.43
CA LEU A 87 6.02 -15.40 1.17
C LEU A 87 6.82 -15.78 2.42
N ASP A 88 6.18 -16.53 3.32
CA ASP A 88 6.79 -17.02 4.57
C ASP A 88 8.00 -17.95 4.32
N ASN A 89 8.00 -18.67 3.20
CA ASN A 89 9.14 -19.46 2.73
C ASN A 89 10.33 -18.60 2.22
N ARG A 90 10.24 -17.27 2.38
CA ARG A 90 11.25 -16.27 2.03
C ARG A 90 11.53 -16.14 0.54
N LYS A 91 10.55 -16.48 -0.31
CA LYS A 91 10.60 -16.32 -1.77
C LYS A 91 9.68 -15.20 -2.24
N PHE A 92 9.99 -14.67 -3.42
CA PHE A 92 9.12 -13.76 -4.13
C PHE A 92 8.32 -14.52 -5.18
N GLU A 93 7.06 -14.18 -5.34
CA GLU A 93 6.18 -14.70 -6.37
C GLU A 93 5.40 -13.58 -7.05
N LEU A 94 4.94 -13.83 -8.28
CA LEU A 94 4.01 -12.92 -8.94
C LEU A 94 2.62 -13.05 -8.30
N PRO A 95 1.85 -11.97 -8.22
CA PRO A 95 0.55 -12.01 -7.57
C PRO A 95 -0.42 -12.94 -8.30
N THR A 96 -1.07 -13.80 -7.52
CA THR A 96 -2.05 -14.77 -8.00
C THR A 96 -3.41 -14.12 -8.28
N LYS A 97 -4.35 -14.88 -8.83
CA LYS A 97 -5.75 -14.44 -8.95
C LYS A 97 -6.37 -14.22 -7.57
N ASP A 98 -5.99 -15.02 -6.58
CA ASP A 98 -6.50 -14.93 -5.22
C ASP A 98 -5.99 -13.70 -4.48
N ASP A 99 -4.74 -13.29 -4.69
CA ASP A 99 -4.20 -12.04 -4.13
C ASP A 99 -5.00 -10.82 -4.61
N ARG A 100 -5.28 -10.77 -5.93
CA ARG A 100 -6.12 -9.73 -6.53
C ARG A 100 -7.55 -9.78 -6.02
N LYS A 101 -8.11 -11.00 -5.85
CA LYS A 101 -9.45 -11.21 -5.30
C LYS A 101 -9.52 -10.76 -3.84
N ALA A 102 -8.50 -10.99 -3.03
CA ALA A 102 -8.44 -10.59 -1.63
C ALA A 102 -8.53 -9.06 -1.47
N ILE A 103 -7.83 -8.29 -2.31
CA ILE A 103 -7.96 -6.81 -2.30
C ILE A 103 -9.37 -6.38 -2.69
N LYS A 104 -9.96 -6.98 -3.74
CA LYS A 104 -11.33 -6.67 -4.16
C LYS A 104 -12.35 -6.99 -3.05
N ASN A 105 -12.18 -8.13 -2.38
CA ASN A 105 -13.03 -8.55 -1.28
C ASN A 105 -12.90 -7.62 -0.08
N ALA A 106 -11.69 -7.19 0.27
CA ALA A 106 -11.47 -6.22 1.35
C ALA A 106 -12.16 -4.88 1.05
N ASN A 107 -12.04 -4.37 -0.18
CA ASN A 107 -12.78 -3.19 -0.63
C ASN A 107 -14.30 -3.37 -0.50
N LYS A 108 -14.83 -4.51 -0.94
CA LYS A 108 -16.26 -4.83 -0.80
C LYS A 108 -16.69 -4.89 0.66
N TYR A 109 -15.87 -5.50 1.52
CA TYR A 109 -16.12 -5.60 2.95
C TYR A 109 -16.18 -4.22 3.62
N LEU A 110 -15.21 -3.34 3.35
CA LEU A 110 -15.21 -1.97 3.89
C LEU A 110 -16.47 -1.20 3.47
N LYS A 111 -16.87 -1.30 2.19
CA LYS A 111 -18.09 -0.67 1.69
C LYS A 111 -19.35 -1.21 2.36
N ASN A 112 -19.45 -2.53 2.50
CA ASN A 112 -20.61 -3.18 3.11
C ASN A 112 -20.76 -2.87 4.61
N ASN A 113 -19.63 -2.67 5.31
CA ASN A 113 -19.60 -2.44 6.76
C ASN A 113 -19.30 -0.98 7.12
N ILE A 114 -19.47 -0.04 6.18
CA ILE A 114 -19.05 1.36 6.38
C ILE A 114 -19.76 2.03 7.56
N LYS A 115 -21.02 1.69 7.84
CA LYS A 115 -21.78 2.25 8.97
C LYS A 115 -21.13 1.93 10.32
N GLU A 116 -20.54 0.74 10.43
CA GLU A 116 -19.89 0.31 11.65
C GLU A 116 -18.44 0.79 11.70
N LEU A 117 -17.71 0.60 10.60
CA LEU A 117 -16.27 0.80 10.55
C LEU A 117 -15.83 2.26 10.34
N SER A 118 -16.70 3.14 9.83
CA SER A 118 -16.35 4.53 9.50
C SER A 118 -15.72 5.28 10.67
N ARG A 119 -16.21 5.04 11.90
CA ARG A 119 -15.68 5.67 13.12
C ARG A 119 -14.24 5.29 13.46
N PHE A 120 -13.71 4.23 12.84
CA PHE A 120 -12.36 3.72 13.04
C PHE A 120 -11.44 4.00 11.84
N ILE A 121 -11.98 4.59 10.76
CA ILE A 121 -11.21 4.97 9.59
C ILE A 121 -10.73 6.42 9.77
N PRO A 122 -9.43 6.71 9.63
CA PRO A 122 -8.92 8.07 9.76
C PRO A 122 -9.25 8.88 8.49
N ILE A 123 -10.42 9.51 8.49
CA ILE A 123 -10.97 10.28 7.37
C ILE A 123 -10.53 11.75 7.35
N GLU A 124 -9.71 12.16 8.32
CA GLU A 124 -9.17 13.50 8.42
C GLU A 124 -8.19 13.77 7.27
N PRO A 125 -8.11 15.02 6.77
CA PRO A 125 -7.12 15.38 5.77
C PRO A 125 -5.70 15.31 6.34
N ILE A 126 -4.74 14.96 5.49
CA ILE A 126 -3.32 15.06 5.84
C ILE A 126 -2.94 16.55 5.84
N PRO A 127 -2.30 17.07 6.90
CA PRO A 127 -1.75 18.42 6.94
C PRO A 127 -0.87 18.75 5.73
N SER A 128 -0.98 19.97 5.21
CA SER A 128 -0.34 20.39 3.94
C SER A 128 1.19 20.46 4.00
N ASP A 129 1.76 20.58 5.19
CA ASP A 129 3.19 20.55 5.47
C ASP A 129 3.78 19.13 5.37
N ILE A 130 2.95 18.09 5.37
CA ILE A 130 3.38 16.71 5.20
C ILE A 130 3.48 16.38 3.70
N ASN A 131 4.65 15.91 3.25
CA ASN A 131 4.91 15.60 1.84
C ASN A 131 3.90 14.61 1.21
N ALA A 132 3.36 13.67 1.99
CA ALA A 132 2.34 12.72 1.54
C ALA A 132 1.05 13.42 1.09
N ALA A 133 0.69 14.56 1.71
CA ALA A 133 -0.51 15.33 1.39
C ALA A 133 -0.54 15.81 -0.07
N ARG A 134 0.62 15.92 -0.71
CA ARG A 134 0.74 16.25 -2.14
C ARG A 134 0.00 15.25 -3.02
N TYR A 135 0.02 13.97 -2.67
CA TYR A 135 -0.59 12.90 -3.46
C TYR A 135 -1.83 12.30 -2.79
N LEU A 136 -1.85 12.27 -1.45
CA LEU A 136 -2.84 11.56 -0.64
C LEU A 136 -3.52 12.56 0.28
N LYS A 137 -4.74 12.94 -0.07
CA LYS A 137 -5.46 14.00 0.66
C LYS A 137 -5.88 13.60 2.08
N TYR A 138 -6.09 12.32 2.36
CA TYR A 138 -6.67 11.81 3.61
C TYR A 138 -5.83 10.68 4.20
N TRP A 139 -5.78 10.57 5.52
CA TRP A 139 -4.95 9.58 6.23
C TRP A 139 -5.26 8.14 5.87
N TYR A 140 -6.53 7.77 5.68
CA TYR A 140 -6.90 6.40 5.29
C TYR A 140 -6.26 5.95 3.97
N ARG A 141 -5.89 6.89 3.09
CA ARG A 141 -5.27 6.61 1.77
C ARG A 141 -3.80 6.16 1.88
N LEU A 142 -3.23 6.21 3.08
CA LEU A 142 -1.94 5.59 3.40
C LEU A 142 -2.03 4.06 3.47
N TYR A 143 -3.22 3.49 3.49
CA TYR A 143 -3.42 2.06 3.69
C TYR A 143 -4.13 1.45 2.50
N SER A 144 -3.71 0.25 2.11
CA SER A 144 -4.45 -0.58 1.17
C SER A 144 -5.78 -1.02 1.79
N PRO A 145 -6.77 -1.43 0.98
CA PRO A 145 -8.06 -1.93 1.50
C PRO A 145 -7.92 -3.07 2.51
N ARG A 146 -6.97 -3.99 2.30
CA ARG A 146 -6.71 -5.09 3.24
C ARG A 146 -6.18 -4.59 4.58
N GLN A 147 -5.26 -3.62 4.56
CA GLN A 147 -4.72 -3.01 5.78
C GLN A 147 -5.81 -2.25 6.54
N LEU A 148 -6.66 -1.49 5.85
CA LEU A 148 -7.79 -0.81 6.48
C LEU A 148 -8.74 -1.79 7.17
N VAL A 149 -9.08 -2.92 6.54
CA VAL A 149 -9.91 -3.94 7.20
C VAL A 149 -9.28 -4.41 8.51
N VAL A 150 -7.98 -4.75 8.49
CA VAL A 150 -7.29 -5.23 9.69
C VAL A 150 -7.23 -4.15 10.78
N LEU A 151 -6.79 -2.93 10.43
CA LEU A 151 -6.60 -1.85 11.39
C LEU A 151 -7.93 -1.38 12.00
N THR A 152 -8.98 -1.25 11.19
CA THR A 152 -10.30 -0.84 11.67
C THR A 152 -10.97 -1.92 12.51
N SER A 153 -10.85 -3.20 12.12
CA SER A 153 -11.36 -4.31 12.93
C SER A 153 -10.61 -4.41 14.25
N LEU A 154 -9.28 -4.32 14.24
CA LEU A 154 -8.49 -4.35 15.47
C LEU A 154 -8.85 -3.20 16.40
N CYS A 155 -8.97 -1.97 15.87
CA CYS A 155 -9.39 -0.81 16.65
C CYS A 155 -10.80 -1.01 17.26
N LYS A 156 -11.74 -1.57 16.50
CA LYS A 156 -13.08 -1.92 16.98
C LYS A 156 -13.01 -2.93 18.13
N GLU A 157 -12.31 -4.04 17.96
CA GLU A 157 -12.20 -5.09 18.97
C GLU A 157 -11.52 -4.59 20.26
N ILE A 158 -10.48 -3.76 20.12
CA ILE A 158 -9.83 -3.11 21.28
C ILE A 158 -10.85 -2.29 22.07
N ARG A 159 -11.69 -1.50 21.39
CA ARG A 159 -12.72 -0.69 22.08
C ARG A 159 -13.74 -1.56 22.80
N ILE A 160 -14.18 -2.65 22.19
CA ILE A 160 -15.14 -3.58 22.80
C ILE A 160 -14.55 -4.19 24.07
N ILE A 161 -13.32 -4.68 24.02
CA ILE A 161 -12.63 -5.29 25.17
C ILE A 161 -12.46 -4.27 26.30
N VAL A 162 -12.00 -3.06 25.99
CA VAL A 162 -11.82 -2.00 26.99
C VAL A 162 -13.15 -1.61 27.63
N GLU A 163 -14.22 -1.47 26.84
CA GLU A 163 -15.56 -1.16 27.35
C GLU A 163 -16.09 -2.26 28.26
N GLN A 164 -15.89 -3.53 27.92
CA GLN A 164 -16.28 -4.67 28.76
C GLN A 164 -15.52 -4.68 30.09
N LEU A 165 -14.18 -4.58 30.05
CA LEU A 165 -13.35 -4.57 31.26
C LEU A 165 -13.67 -3.37 32.16
N SER A 166 -14.02 -2.22 31.59
CA SER A 166 -14.29 -1.00 32.35
C SER A 166 -15.50 -1.10 33.29
N LYS A 167 -16.38 -2.09 33.08
CA LYS A 167 -17.54 -2.37 33.95
C LYS A 167 -17.12 -3.00 35.28
N GLU A 168 -15.98 -3.69 35.29
CA GLU A 168 -15.46 -4.39 36.47
C GLU A 168 -14.35 -3.57 37.13
N ASP A 169 -13.37 -3.12 36.34
CA ASP A 169 -12.23 -2.34 36.82
C ASP A 169 -11.77 -1.33 35.75
N ARG A 170 -11.97 -0.05 36.04
CA ARG A 170 -11.62 1.05 35.13
C ARG A 170 -10.11 1.25 35.00
N ASP A 171 -9.35 1.04 36.07
CA ASP A 171 -7.90 1.26 36.05
C ASP A 171 -7.22 0.13 35.27
N TYR A 172 -7.68 -1.11 35.47
CA TYR A 172 -7.25 -2.25 34.67
C TYR A 172 -7.61 -2.10 33.19
N ALA A 173 -8.86 -1.71 32.88
CA ALA A 173 -9.29 -1.45 31.51
C ALA A 173 -8.44 -0.36 30.83
N SER A 174 -8.10 0.70 31.55
CA SER A 174 -7.21 1.77 31.08
C SER A 174 -5.81 1.26 30.76
N ALA A 175 -5.23 0.44 31.65
CA ALA A 175 -3.93 -0.18 31.42
C ALA A 175 -3.95 -1.08 30.17
N ILE A 176 -4.94 -1.97 30.04
CA ILE A 176 -5.10 -2.86 28.89
C ILE A 176 -5.32 -2.07 27.60
N GLY A 177 -6.20 -1.07 27.62
CA GLY A 177 -6.45 -0.20 26.47
C GLY A 177 -5.21 0.53 26.00
N THR A 178 -4.35 0.97 26.93
CA THR A 178 -3.07 1.61 26.64
C THR A 178 -2.13 0.64 25.92
N TYR A 179 -1.92 -0.57 26.46
CA TYR A 179 -1.07 -1.59 25.84
C TYR A 179 -1.56 -1.98 24.44
N LEU A 180 -2.85 -2.25 24.28
CA LEU A 180 -3.41 -2.63 22.99
C LEU A 180 -3.34 -1.49 21.97
N SER A 181 -3.54 -0.24 22.41
CA SER A 181 -3.38 0.94 21.54
C SER A 181 -1.93 1.13 21.09
N MET A 182 -0.94 0.83 21.94
CA MET A 182 0.47 0.84 21.53
C MET A 182 0.76 -0.22 20.46
N ILE A 183 0.17 -1.42 20.58
CA ILE A 183 0.29 -2.49 19.58
C ILE A 183 -0.35 -2.06 18.25
N LEU A 184 -1.58 -1.53 18.29
CA LEU A 184 -2.25 -0.97 17.12
C LEU A 184 -1.40 0.11 16.46
N THR A 185 -0.83 1.02 17.25
CA THR A 185 0.01 2.12 16.74
C THR A 185 1.28 1.59 16.06
N LYS A 186 1.88 0.50 16.56
CA LYS A 186 2.96 -0.19 15.84
C LYS A 186 2.49 -0.70 14.48
N HIS A 187 1.31 -1.30 14.39
CA HIS A 187 0.78 -1.77 13.10
C HIS A 187 0.50 -0.61 12.14
N VAL A 188 -0.11 0.47 12.62
CA VAL A 188 -0.34 1.72 11.87
C VAL A 188 0.99 2.25 11.31
N ASN A 189 2.05 2.30 12.13
CA ASN A 189 3.35 2.78 11.70
C ASN A 189 3.98 1.87 10.63
N TYR A 190 4.15 0.57 10.93
CA TYR A 190 4.89 -0.39 10.10
C TYR A 190 4.10 -1.01 8.94
N ASN A 191 2.83 -0.66 8.73
CA ASN A 191 2.01 -1.22 7.64
C ASN A 191 1.28 -0.14 6.86
N SER A 192 2.01 0.89 6.43
CA SER A 192 1.47 1.98 5.62
C SER A 192 2.21 2.09 4.28
N ARG A 193 1.74 2.95 3.38
CA ARG A 193 2.45 3.26 2.12
C ARG A 193 3.67 4.15 2.34
N CYS A 194 3.82 4.73 3.53
CA CYS A 194 4.94 5.58 3.91
C CYS A 194 6.11 4.79 4.50
N THR A 195 5.92 3.51 4.82
CA THR A 195 7.00 2.64 5.31
C THR A 195 7.93 2.24 4.19
N VAL A 196 9.19 2.02 4.57
CA VAL A 196 10.22 1.57 3.64
C VAL A 196 10.45 0.08 3.81
N TRP A 197 10.77 -0.60 2.71
CA TRP A 197 11.19 -2.00 2.79
C TRP A 197 12.59 -2.11 3.40
N HIS A 198 12.73 -2.80 4.52
CA HIS A 198 14.03 -3.03 5.14
C HIS A 198 14.74 -4.22 4.50
N ASN A 199 15.46 -3.96 3.42
CA ASN A 199 16.20 -4.95 2.62
C ASN A 199 17.08 -5.92 3.43
N GLY A 200 17.63 -5.49 4.57
CA GLY A 200 18.49 -6.34 5.42
C GLY A 200 17.77 -7.50 6.11
N ILE A 201 16.54 -7.28 6.57
CA ILE A 201 15.77 -8.26 7.37
C ILE A 201 14.51 -8.75 6.64
N LYS A 202 14.23 -8.20 5.46
CA LYS A 202 13.10 -8.59 4.59
C LYS A 202 11.76 -8.42 5.28
N ALA A 203 11.58 -7.25 5.86
CA ALA A 203 10.35 -6.84 6.51
C ALA A 203 10.00 -5.42 6.06
N ILE A 204 8.73 -5.06 6.19
CA ILE A 204 8.32 -3.67 6.17
C ILE A 204 8.92 -3.01 7.41
N GLY A 205 9.74 -1.99 7.21
CA GLY A 205 10.47 -1.27 8.25
C GLY A 205 9.82 0.05 8.63
#